data_AF-A0A2D7S505-F1
#
_entry.id   AF-A0A2D7S505-F1
#
_cell.length_a   1.000
_cell.length_b   1.000
_cell.length_c   1.000
_cell.angle_alpha   90.00
_cell.angle_beta   90.00
_cell.angle_gamma   90.00
#
_symmetry.space_group_name_H-M   'P 1'
#
loop_
_entity.id
_entity.type
_entity.pdbx_description
1 polymer ?
#
loop_
_entity_poly.entity_id
_entity_poly.type
_entity_poly.pdbx_seq_one_letter_code
_entity_poly.pdbx_strand_id
1 'polypeptide(L)'
;MPIKVELESVIPTDQQIAVLFEQLKKRKHSISHEYLPVYEEHEQFVKNSPYRSWFIVKLSGSEQGNVYVQFDNSIGLNGLEDLDALVIQKILNLVFDQVMPLDPIPSVRYADFFFNISINNTILMDKLTSIGYVQSGVTYIPRKTLKNDKD
;
A
#
# COMPACT_ATOMS: atom_id res chain seq x y z
N MET A 1 1.31 8.04 -26.86
CA MET A 1 1.52 9.11 -25.85
C MET A 1 2.12 8.47 -24.60
N PRO A 2 3.06 9.12 -23.89
CA PRO A 2 3.60 8.56 -22.65
C PRO A 2 2.49 8.41 -21.60
N ILE A 3 2.54 7.33 -20.81
CA ILE A 3 1.58 7.11 -19.71
C ILE A 3 1.74 8.25 -18.69
N LYS A 4 0.66 9.00 -18.48
CA LYS A 4 0.59 10.04 -17.44
C LYS A 4 0.32 9.35 -16.11
N VAL A 5 1.19 9.59 -15.13
CA VAL A 5 1.05 9.07 -13.76
C VAL A 5 0.73 10.27 -12.87
N GLU A 6 -0.30 10.15 -12.06
CA GLU A 6 -0.74 11.16 -11.11
C GLU A 6 -0.98 10.52 -9.74
N LEU A 7 -0.70 11.28 -8.69
CA LEU A 7 -1.05 10.94 -7.32
C LEU A 7 -2.11 11.92 -6.84
N GLU A 8 -3.26 11.39 -6.47
CA GLU A 8 -4.33 12.17 -5.85
C GLU A 8 -4.31 11.90 -4.35
N SER A 9 -4.06 12.94 -3.55
CA SER A 9 -4.12 12.82 -2.09
C SER A 9 -5.51 12.40 -1.64
N VAL A 10 -5.55 11.45 -0.70
CA VAL A 10 -6.80 11.02 -0.08
C VAL A 10 -7.26 12.09 0.90
N ILE A 11 -8.35 12.75 0.54
CA ILE A 11 -9.18 13.61 1.38
C ILE A 11 -10.54 12.93 1.44
N PRO A 12 -11.00 12.42 2.59
CA PRO A 12 -12.00 11.36 2.71
C PRO A 12 -13.42 11.76 2.25
N THR A 13 -13.56 12.02 0.95
CA THR A 13 -14.79 12.29 0.22
C THR A 13 -15.49 10.98 -0.08
N ASP A 14 -16.80 11.02 -0.23
CA ASP A 14 -17.60 9.82 -0.51
C ASP A 14 -17.11 9.07 -1.77
N GLN A 15 -16.69 9.82 -2.80
CA GLN A 15 -16.11 9.25 -4.01
C GLN A 15 -14.82 8.48 -3.74
N GLN A 16 -13.87 9.08 -3.01
CA GLN A 16 -12.59 8.43 -2.72
C GLN A 16 -12.77 7.23 -1.77
N ILE A 17 -13.67 7.33 -0.79
CA ILE A 17 -14.01 6.22 0.10
C ILE A 17 -14.53 5.03 -0.71
N ALA A 18 -15.45 5.26 -1.64
CA ALA A 18 -15.97 4.24 -2.53
C ALA A 18 -14.89 3.62 -3.43
N VAL A 19 -14.03 4.45 -4.04
CA VAL A 19 -12.89 3.99 -4.86
C VAL A 19 -11.96 3.09 -4.04
N LEU A 20 -11.56 3.52 -2.85
CA LEU A 20 -10.67 2.76 -1.97
C LEU A 20 -11.32 1.44 -1.52
N PHE A 21 -12.64 1.41 -1.32
CA PHE A 21 -13.36 0.18 -0.99
C PHE A 21 -13.36 -0.81 -2.16
N GLU A 22 -13.61 -0.33 -3.38
CA GLU A 22 -13.57 -1.18 -4.58
C GLU A 22 -12.15 -1.70 -4.86
N GLN A 23 -11.11 -0.91 -4.57
CA GLN A 23 -9.73 -1.39 -4.60
C GLN A 23 -9.46 -2.45 -3.53
N LEU A 24 -9.99 -2.27 -2.32
CA LEU A 24 -9.85 -3.22 -1.22
C LEU A 24 -10.49 -4.57 -1.56
N LYS A 25 -11.68 -4.58 -2.18
CA LYS A 25 -12.37 -5.79 -2.64
C LYS A 25 -11.59 -6.59 -3.69
N LYS A 26 -10.78 -5.91 -4.50
CA LYS A 26 -9.97 -6.51 -5.56
C LYS A 26 -8.58 -6.96 -5.10
N ARG A 27 -8.22 -6.73 -3.83
CA ARG A 27 -6.90 -7.05 -3.28
C ARG A 27 -6.64 -8.56 -3.37
N LYS A 28 -5.59 -8.94 -4.12
CA LYS A 28 -5.17 -10.33 -4.31
C LYS A 28 -4.31 -10.86 -3.16
N HIS A 29 -3.54 -9.97 -2.52
CA HIS A 29 -2.57 -10.32 -1.49
C HIS A 29 -2.77 -9.47 -0.25
N SER A 30 -2.82 -10.10 0.92
CA SER A 30 -2.91 -9.43 2.22
C SER A 30 -1.73 -9.79 3.12
N ILE A 31 -1.44 -8.92 4.08
CA ILE A 31 -0.42 -9.11 5.13
C ILE A 31 -1.08 -9.13 6.52
N SER A 32 -1.97 -8.17 6.81
CA SER A 32 -2.48 -7.93 8.17
C SER A 32 -3.94 -8.35 8.40
N HIS A 33 -4.76 -8.43 7.35
CA HIS A 33 -6.20 -8.70 7.48
C HIS A 33 -6.65 -9.86 6.58
N GLU A 34 -7.38 -10.82 7.14
CA GLU A 34 -7.92 -11.96 6.38
C GLU A 34 -9.35 -11.71 5.85
N TYR A 35 -10.06 -10.74 6.43
CA TYR A 35 -11.46 -10.45 6.12
C TYR A 35 -11.60 -9.06 5.50
N LEU A 36 -12.52 -8.95 4.53
CA LEU A 36 -12.95 -7.70 3.92
C LEU A 36 -13.93 -6.98 4.87
N PRO A 37 -13.60 -5.81 5.44
CA PRO A 37 -14.51 -5.05 6.30
C PRO A 37 -15.82 -4.72 5.59
N VAL A 38 -16.89 -4.51 6.37
CA VAL A 38 -18.11 -3.91 5.84
C VAL A 38 -17.86 -2.44 5.47
N TYR A 39 -18.70 -1.88 4.60
CA TYR A 39 -18.47 -0.56 4.04
C TYR A 39 -18.39 0.53 5.12
N GLU A 40 -19.22 0.44 6.15
CA GLU A 40 -19.26 1.39 7.27
C GLU A 40 -17.96 1.38 8.07
N GLU A 41 -17.38 0.20 8.32
CA GLU A 41 -16.07 0.06 8.99
C GLU A 41 -14.97 0.68 8.14
N HIS A 42 -14.99 0.42 6.83
CA HIS A 42 -14.05 1.01 5.87
C HIS A 42 -14.18 2.53 5.79
N GLU A 43 -15.41 3.05 5.76
CA GLU A 43 -15.67 4.48 5.74
C GLU A 43 -15.08 5.17 6.98
N GLN A 44 -15.32 4.63 8.17
CA GLN A 44 -14.74 5.15 9.41
C GLN A 44 -13.21 5.08 9.38
N PHE A 45 -12.65 3.97 8.90
CA PHE A 45 -11.22 3.81 8.73
C PHE A 45 -10.61 4.91 7.84
N VAL A 46 -11.22 5.19 6.68
CA VAL A 46 -10.72 6.23 5.76
C VAL A 46 -10.87 7.62 6.37
N LYS A 47 -12.00 7.93 7.02
CA LYS A 47 -12.25 9.21 7.69
C LYS A 47 -11.26 9.50 8.82
N ASN A 48 -10.82 8.46 9.53
CA ASN A 48 -9.82 8.58 10.60
C ASN A 48 -8.40 8.89 10.11
N SER A 49 -8.14 8.90 8.79
CA SER A 49 -6.84 9.23 8.20
C SER A 49 -5.66 8.53 8.90
N PRO A 50 -5.62 7.19 8.92
CA PRO A 50 -4.71 6.40 9.76
C PRO A 50 -3.25 6.48 9.30
N TYR A 51 -3.02 6.96 8.09
CA TYR A 51 -1.72 7.07 7.46
C TYR A 51 -1.25 8.52 7.45
N ARG A 52 0.07 8.71 7.51
CA ARG A 52 0.69 10.04 7.42
C ARG A 52 0.44 10.69 6.06
N SER A 53 0.45 9.89 5.01
CA SER A 53 0.12 10.32 3.65
C SER A 53 -0.52 9.16 2.92
N TRP A 54 -1.53 9.42 2.11
CA TRP A 54 -2.23 8.40 1.34
C TRP A 54 -2.64 8.98 -0.01
N PHE A 55 -2.35 8.24 -1.07
CA PHE A 55 -2.60 8.67 -2.43
C PHE A 55 -3.32 7.58 -3.23
N ILE A 56 -4.31 7.98 -4.02
CA ILE A 56 -4.86 7.18 -5.12
C ILE A 56 -3.94 7.36 -6.33
N VAL A 57 -3.53 6.24 -6.93
CA VAL A 57 -2.68 6.23 -8.12
C VAL A 57 -3.57 6.26 -9.36
N LYS A 58 -3.38 7.27 -10.21
CA LYS A 58 -4.09 7.42 -11.50
C LYS A 58 -3.13 7.27 -12.67
N LEU A 59 -3.48 6.39 -13.61
CA LEU A 59 -2.82 6.25 -14.90
C LEU A 59 -3.74 6.76 -16.01
N SER A 60 -3.32 7.84 -16.68
CA SER A 60 -4.11 8.50 -17.73
C SER A 60 -5.56 8.79 -17.32
N GLY A 61 -5.77 9.12 -16.04
CA GLY A 61 -7.08 9.42 -15.45
C GLY A 61 -7.80 8.23 -14.80
N SER A 62 -7.36 6.98 -15.01
CA SER A 62 -7.99 5.80 -14.40
C SER A 62 -7.31 5.36 -13.10
N GLU A 63 -8.08 5.11 -12.05
CA GLU A 63 -7.58 4.64 -10.76
C GLU A 63 -7.04 3.21 -10.86
N GLN A 64 -5.76 3.01 -10.57
CA GLN A 64 -5.12 1.70 -10.63
C GLN A 64 -4.91 1.06 -9.25
N GLY A 65 -4.75 1.89 -8.23
CA GLY A 65 -4.41 1.43 -6.89
C GLY A 65 -4.23 2.58 -5.92
N ASN A 66 -3.59 2.30 -4.79
CA ASN A 66 -3.25 3.33 -3.83
C ASN A 66 -1.92 3.04 -3.13
N VAL A 67 -1.28 4.10 -2.67
CA VAL A 67 -0.02 4.06 -1.92
C VAL A 67 -0.19 4.85 -0.64
N TYR A 68 0.27 4.32 0.48
CA TYR A 68 0.23 5.04 1.76
C TYR A 68 1.56 4.96 2.49
N VAL A 69 1.86 6.02 3.25
CA VAL A 69 3.07 6.16 4.07
C VAL A 69 2.68 6.12 5.54
N GLN A 70 3.28 5.20 6.29
CA GLN A 70 3.07 5.03 7.72
C GLN A 70 4.08 5.82 8.57
N PHE A 71 3.85 5.89 9.88
CA PHE A 71 4.70 6.66 10.81
C PHE A 71 6.06 6.01 11.11
N ASP A 72 6.24 4.74 10.77
CA ASP A 72 7.50 4.00 10.86
C ASP A 72 8.35 4.12 9.57
N ASN A 73 7.93 4.94 8.60
CA ASN A 73 8.47 5.06 7.24
C ASN A 73 8.21 3.86 6.32
N SER A 74 7.35 2.91 6.69
CA SER A 74 6.89 1.90 5.74
C SER A 74 5.89 2.47 4.73
N ILE A 75 5.97 2.00 3.49
CA ILE A 75 5.05 2.31 2.40
C ILE A 75 4.26 1.07 2.02
N GLY A 76 2.93 1.19 1.98
CA GLY A 76 2.05 0.18 1.43
C GLY A 76 1.80 0.42 -0.05
N LEU A 77 1.88 -0.64 -0.86
CA LEU A 77 1.62 -0.63 -2.31
C LEU A 77 0.42 -1.53 -2.60
N ASN A 78 -0.73 -0.97 -2.95
CA ASN A 78 -1.96 -1.73 -3.20
C ASN A 78 -2.41 -1.64 -4.66
N GLY A 79 -2.66 -2.79 -5.29
CA GLY A 79 -3.19 -2.87 -6.65
C GLY A 79 -2.18 -2.48 -7.73
N LEU A 80 -0.88 -2.48 -7.41
CA LEU A 80 0.18 -2.09 -8.34
C LEU A 80 0.86 -3.29 -9.00
N GLU A 81 0.56 -4.51 -8.58
CA GLU A 81 1.19 -5.75 -9.07
C GLU A 81 0.95 -6.00 -10.56
N ASP A 82 -0.11 -5.44 -11.15
CA ASP A 82 -0.42 -5.57 -12.58
C ASP A 82 0.27 -4.49 -13.44
N LEU A 83 0.94 -3.50 -12.82
CA LEU A 83 1.62 -2.41 -13.52
C LEU A 83 3.08 -2.75 -13.90
N ASP A 84 3.59 -2.16 -14.97
CA ASP A 84 5.01 -2.33 -15.34
C ASP A 84 5.96 -1.77 -14.28
N ALA A 85 7.13 -2.42 -14.11
CA ALA A 85 8.10 -2.05 -13.08
C ALA A 85 8.57 -0.58 -13.19
N LEU A 86 8.75 -0.06 -14.41
CA LEU A 86 9.10 1.35 -14.64
C LEU A 86 7.96 2.32 -14.28
N VAL A 87 6.70 1.89 -14.37
CA VAL A 87 5.55 2.68 -13.91
C VAL A 87 5.54 2.71 -12.39
N ILE A 88 5.81 1.58 -11.72
CA ILE A 88 5.97 1.51 -10.27
C ILE A 88 7.10 2.44 -9.81
N GLN A 89 8.28 2.40 -10.46
CA GLN A 89 9.38 3.32 -10.15
C GLN A 89 8.96 4.79 -10.25
N LYS A 90 8.20 5.14 -11.30
CA LYS A 90 7.70 6.51 -11.48
C LYS A 90 6.71 6.91 -10.39
N ILE A 91 5.82 6.00 -9.96
CA ILE A 91 4.92 6.21 -8.82
C ILE A 91 5.72 6.48 -7.55
N LEU A 92 6.74 5.65 -7.26
CA LEU A 92 7.58 5.79 -6.08
C LEU A 92 8.34 7.13 -6.07
N ASN A 93 8.93 7.53 -7.20
CA ASN A 93 9.59 8.83 -7.31
C ASN A 93 8.63 9.98 -7.01
N LEU A 94 7.40 9.93 -7.54
CA LEU A 94 6.37 10.95 -7.24
C LEU A 94 5.97 10.98 -5.76
N VAL A 95 5.99 9.85 -5.07
CA VAL A 95 5.77 9.80 -3.61
C VAL A 95 6.93 10.45 -2.88
N PHE A 96 8.17 10.12 -3.25
CA PHE A 96 9.38 10.64 -2.61
C PHE A 96 9.57 12.14 -2.82
N ASP A 97 9.11 12.67 -3.96
CA ASP A 97 9.09 14.12 -4.24
C ASP A 97 8.08 14.87 -3.35
N GLN A 98 7.05 14.19 -2.82
CA GLN A 98 5.98 14.79 -2.02
C GLN A 98 6.11 14.53 -0.52
N VAL A 99 6.81 13.46 -0.12
CA VAL A 99 6.88 13.00 1.27
C VAL A 99 8.32 12.63 1.60
N MET A 100 8.89 13.29 2.61
CA MET A 100 10.20 12.92 3.18
C MET A 100 10.04 11.83 4.25
N PRO A 101 10.99 10.89 4.43
CA PRO A 101 10.98 10.01 5.59
C PRO A 101 11.07 10.83 6.89
N LEU A 102 10.47 10.33 7.96
CA LEU A 102 10.64 10.91 9.29
C LEU A 102 12.01 10.50 9.87
N ASP A 103 12.58 11.34 10.74
CA ASP A 103 13.92 11.10 11.33
C ASP A 103 14.07 9.69 11.92
N PRO A 104 15.18 8.97 11.74
CA PRO A 104 15.34 7.65 12.34
C PRO A 104 15.20 7.69 13.87
N ILE A 105 14.55 6.68 14.44
CA ILE A 105 14.56 6.42 15.88
C ILE A 105 15.31 5.10 16.06
N PRO A 106 16.43 5.06 16.80
CA PRO A 106 17.22 3.85 16.97
C PRO A 106 16.34 2.64 17.34
N SER A 107 16.46 1.58 16.56
CA SER A 107 15.70 0.32 16.71
C SER A 107 14.17 0.40 16.60
N VAL A 108 13.60 1.56 16.25
CA VAL A 108 12.13 1.77 16.18
C VAL A 108 11.69 2.22 14.80
N ARG A 109 12.41 3.14 14.17
CA ARG A 109 12.05 3.71 12.87
C ARG A 109 13.23 3.71 11.92
N TYR A 110 13.02 3.12 10.75
CA TYR A 110 14.02 3.06 9.69
C TYR A 110 14.32 4.46 9.15
N ALA A 111 15.57 4.71 8.75
CA ALA A 111 16.01 6.04 8.34
C ALA A 111 15.41 6.52 7.02
N ASP A 112 15.06 5.58 6.14
CA ASP A 112 14.49 5.84 4.82
C ASP A 112 13.13 5.15 4.67
N PHE A 113 12.55 5.18 3.48
CA PHE A 113 11.37 4.40 3.15
C PHE A 113 11.70 2.92 2.94
N PHE A 114 10.76 2.07 3.31
CA PHE A 114 10.80 0.64 3.02
C PHE A 114 9.39 0.10 2.73
N PHE A 115 9.29 -1.10 2.16
CA PHE A 115 8.00 -1.70 1.78
C PHE A 115 7.76 -2.98 2.55
N ASN A 116 6.53 -3.16 3.02
CA ASN A 116 6.06 -4.45 3.52
C ASN A 116 5.26 -5.12 2.41
N ILE A 117 5.82 -6.17 1.80
CA ILE A 117 5.20 -6.92 0.71
C ILE A 117 4.82 -8.32 1.22
N SER A 118 3.63 -8.79 0.85
CA SER A 118 3.20 -10.16 1.15
C SER A 118 4.13 -11.16 0.45
N ILE A 119 4.56 -12.21 1.16
CA ILE A 119 5.41 -13.27 0.58
C ILE A 119 4.74 -13.98 -0.62
N ASN A 120 3.42 -13.91 -0.71
CA ASN A 120 2.65 -14.48 -1.82
C ASN A 120 2.62 -13.56 -3.06
N ASN A 121 3.06 -12.30 -2.94
CA ASN A 121 3.09 -11.35 -4.05
C ASN A 121 4.47 -11.33 -4.72
N THR A 122 4.87 -12.49 -5.25
CA THR A 122 6.18 -12.67 -5.91
C THR A 122 6.33 -11.75 -7.14
N ILE A 123 5.23 -11.48 -7.86
CA ILE A 123 5.23 -10.56 -9.01
C ILE A 123 5.70 -9.16 -8.61
N LEU A 124 5.16 -8.60 -7.51
CA LEU A 124 5.57 -7.28 -7.04
C LEU A 124 7.01 -7.31 -6.49
N MET A 125 7.42 -8.40 -5.82
CA MET A 125 8.79 -8.57 -5.36
C MET A 125 9.81 -8.57 -6.51
N ASP A 126 9.53 -9.30 -7.59
CA ASP A 126 10.38 -9.35 -8.78
C ASP A 126 10.48 -7.98 -9.45
N LYS A 127 9.35 -7.28 -9.56
CA LYS A 127 9.31 -5.91 -10.12
C LYS A 127 10.15 -4.93 -9.30
N LEU A 128 9.98 -4.92 -7.97
CA LEU A 128 10.80 -4.09 -7.07
C LEU A 128 12.31 -4.43 -7.19
N THR A 129 12.63 -5.72 -7.29
CA THR A 129 14.03 -6.17 -7.48
C THR A 129 14.61 -5.67 -8.80
N SER A 130 13.84 -5.75 -9.89
CA SER A 130 14.29 -5.28 -11.22
C SER A 130 14.54 -3.77 -11.31
N ILE A 131 13.96 -2.98 -10.39
CA ILE A 131 14.19 -1.53 -10.30
C ILE A 131 15.15 -1.15 -9.18
N GLY A 132 15.87 -2.12 -8.60
CA GLY A 132 17.01 -1.89 -7.73
C GLY A 132 16.74 -1.99 -6.22
N TYR A 133 15.53 -2.38 -5.80
CA TYR A 133 15.26 -2.67 -4.39
C TYR A 133 15.74 -4.08 -4.01
N VAL A 134 16.09 -4.26 -2.74
CA VAL A 134 16.55 -5.55 -2.20
C VAL A 134 15.75 -5.93 -0.97
N GLN A 135 15.54 -7.24 -0.76
CA GLN A 135 14.89 -7.73 0.44
C GLN A 135 15.86 -7.65 1.64
N SER A 136 15.44 -6.99 2.72
CA SER A 136 16.26 -6.80 3.92
C SER A 136 15.83 -7.68 5.12
N GLY A 137 14.66 -8.32 5.07
CA GLY A 137 14.15 -9.15 6.17
C GLY A 137 12.92 -9.98 5.83
N VAL A 138 12.45 -10.73 6.82
CA VAL A 138 11.20 -11.53 6.79
C VAL A 138 10.49 -11.45 8.14
N THR A 139 9.16 -11.50 8.12
CA THR A 139 8.32 -11.52 9.33
C THR A 139 7.65 -12.88 9.46
N TYR A 140 7.75 -13.49 10.64
CA TYR A 140 7.04 -14.72 10.98
C TYR A 140 5.90 -14.40 11.96
N ILE A 141 4.75 -15.01 11.74
CA ILE A 141 3.59 -14.92 12.65
C ILE A 141 3.25 -16.32 13.19
N PRO A 142 2.67 -16.44 14.39
CA PRO A 142 2.13 -17.72 14.87
C PRO A 142 1.13 -18.28 13.86
N ARG A 143 1.16 -19.59 13.62
CA ARG A 143 0.12 -20.25 12.82
C ARG A 143 -1.21 -20.04 13.54
N LYS A 144 -2.19 -19.41 12.88
CA LYS A 144 -3.56 -19.35 13.39
C LYS A 144 -4.06 -20.79 13.55
N THR A 145 -4.24 -21.24 14.78
CA THR A 145 -5.13 -22.35 15.05
C THR A 145 -6.51 -21.89 14.63
N LEU A 146 -7.13 -22.60 13.68
CA LEU A 146 -8.57 -22.46 13.47
C LEU A 146 -9.20 -22.67 14.85
N LYS A 147 -9.73 -21.61 15.47
CA LYS A 147 -10.74 -21.81 16.51
C LYS A 147 -11.85 -22.56 15.77
N ASN A 148 -12.13 -23.78 16.20
CA ASN A 148 -13.32 -24.47 15.76
C ASN A 148 -14.49 -23.53 16.07
N ASP A 149 -15.17 -23.06 15.03
CA ASP A 149 -16.49 -22.45 15.15
C ASP A 149 -17.46 -23.55 15.59
N LYS A 150 -17.40 -23.87 16.87
CA LYS A 150 -18.41 -24.60 17.63
C LYS A 150 -18.34 -24.06 19.05
N ASP A 151 -19.15 -23.04 19.31
CA ASP A 151 -20.02 -22.92 20.48
C ASP A 151 -21.12 -21.91 20.16
#